data_AF-A0A962ZJX1-F1
#
_entry.id   AF-A0A962ZJX1-F1
#
_cell.length_a   1.000
_cell.length_b   1.000
_cell.length_c   1.000
_cell.angle_alpha   90.00
_cell.angle_beta   90.00
_cell.angle_gamma   90.00
#
_symmetry.space_group_name_H-M   'P 1'
#
loop_
_entity.id
_entity.type
_entity.pdbx_description
1 polymer ?
#
loop_
_entity_poly.entity_id
_entity_poly.type
_entity_poly.pdbx_seq_one_letter_code
_entity_poly.pdbx_strand_id
1 'polypeptide(L)'
;NLIYQFWVHTEHIGKLGWFEWFFVSPSNHRVHHAQNDRYLDRNYGGLFILWDRLFGTFQEELDEEPVVFGIRGPLRSFNPVKALTHIYVDMARDSWHTRRWRDKVRVWVARTGWRPADVAARFPVNKPDLAQFQRYDPVVHLAVSVYAAFQLLAVVALLVFMQFNELAYWPGVMLWAFILATTVLTALWLEGRAANRLLFWECLRIIVAAGGALFALAPAALAWFYCVLNLFWLVILARRDENAGPLPAH
;
A
#
# COMPACT_ATOMS: atom_id res chain seq x y z
N ASN A 1 -22.33 -6.48 -2.63
CA ASN A 1 -21.20 -6.56 -3.59
C ASN A 1 -19.86 -6.90 -2.94
N LEU A 2 -19.61 -6.58 -1.66
CA LEU A 2 -18.31 -6.81 -0.99
C LEU A 2 -17.77 -8.25 -1.08
N ILE A 3 -18.63 -9.25 -0.83
CA ILE A 3 -18.22 -10.67 -0.88
C ILE A 3 -17.77 -11.06 -2.29
N TYR A 4 -18.48 -10.60 -3.32
CA TYR A 4 -18.12 -10.89 -4.71
C TYR A 4 -16.80 -10.22 -5.10
N GLN A 5 -16.61 -8.96 -4.72
CA GLN A 5 -15.34 -8.28 -4.97
C GLN A 5 -14.19 -8.93 -4.20
N PHE A 6 -14.40 -9.50 -3.02
CA PHE A 6 -13.31 -10.12 -2.26
C PHE A 6 -12.76 -11.38 -2.94
N TRP A 7 -13.62 -12.33 -3.34
CA TRP A 7 -13.14 -13.63 -3.83
C TRP A 7 -12.42 -13.55 -5.19
N VAL A 8 -12.73 -12.56 -6.03
CA VAL A 8 -12.04 -12.38 -7.32
C VAL A 8 -10.58 -11.93 -7.18
N HIS A 9 -10.13 -11.50 -6.00
CA HIS A 9 -8.74 -11.06 -5.79
C HIS A 9 -7.76 -12.20 -5.44
N THR A 10 -8.15 -13.47 -5.55
CA THR A 10 -7.24 -14.59 -5.27
C THR A 10 -6.41 -15.00 -6.50
N GLU A 11 -5.13 -15.31 -6.27
CA GLU A 11 -4.26 -15.92 -7.27
C GLU A 11 -4.40 -17.45 -7.33
N HIS A 12 -5.01 -18.07 -6.30
CA HIS A 12 -5.06 -19.52 -6.15
C HIS A 12 -6.09 -20.22 -7.04
N ILE A 13 -7.04 -19.47 -7.58
CA ILE A 13 -8.09 -20.01 -8.44
C ILE A 13 -7.71 -19.68 -9.89
N GLY A 14 -7.47 -20.72 -10.69
CA GLY A 14 -7.20 -20.61 -12.12
C GLY A 14 -8.46 -20.30 -12.94
N LYS A 15 -8.46 -20.72 -14.20
CA LYS A 15 -9.58 -20.48 -15.11
C LYS A 15 -10.82 -21.31 -14.75
N LEU A 16 -12.00 -20.71 -14.81
CA LEU A 16 -13.28 -21.33 -14.44
C LEU A 16 -14.15 -21.77 -15.64
N GLY A 17 -13.61 -21.71 -16.86
CA GLY A 17 -14.30 -22.19 -18.06
C GLY A 17 -15.57 -21.38 -18.37
N TRP A 18 -16.73 -22.05 -18.37
CA TRP A 18 -18.02 -21.43 -18.74
C TRP A 18 -18.38 -20.22 -17.88
N PHE A 19 -17.93 -20.17 -16.64
CA PHE A 19 -18.22 -19.07 -15.71
C PHE A 19 -17.66 -17.74 -16.24
N GLU A 20 -16.46 -17.75 -16.84
CA GLU A 20 -15.75 -16.57 -17.36
C GLU A 20 -16.36 -16.00 -18.64
N TRP A 21 -17.42 -16.62 -19.16
CA TRP A 21 -18.19 -16.06 -20.27
C TRP A 21 -19.20 -15.03 -19.78
N PHE A 22 -19.66 -15.14 -18.54
CA PHE A 22 -20.72 -14.31 -17.98
C PHE A 22 -20.23 -13.44 -16.83
N PHE A 23 -19.44 -14.02 -15.94
CA PHE A 23 -19.02 -13.42 -14.68
C PHE A 23 -17.52 -13.16 -14.64
N VAL A 24 -17.12 -12.15 -13.87
CA VAL A 24 -15.72 -11.87 -13.59
C VAL A 24 -15.18 -12.96 -12.67
N SER A 25 -14.20 -13.71 -13.15
CA SER A 25 -13.48 -14.69 -12.35
C SER A 25 -12.20 -14.10 -11.75
N PRO A 26 -11.51 -14.83 -10.85
CA PRO A 26 -10.20 -14.41 -10.36
C PRO A 26 -9.18 -14.25 -11.50
N SER A 27 -9.21 -15.14 -12.51
CA SER A 27 -8.39 -15.03 -13.73
C SER A 27 -8.64 -13.71 -14.47
N ASN A 28 -9.91 -13.38 -14.75
CA ASN A 28 -10.24 -12.14 -15.47
C ASN A 28 -9.86 -10.91 -14.66
N HIS A 29 -9.99 -10.97 -13.34
CA HIS A 29 -9.66 -9.88 -12.43
C HIS A 29 -8.14 -9.71 -12.23
N ARG A 30 -7.34 -10.77 -12.31
CA ARG A 30 -5.87 -10.65 -12.32
C ARG A 30 -5.37 -9.85 -13.52
N VAL A 31 -5.94 -10.09 -14.71
CA VAL A 31 -5.65 -9.30 -15.92
C VAL A 31 -5.94 -7.82 -15.71
N HIS A 32 -7.03 -7.47 -15.01
CA HIS A 32 -7.35 -6.09 -14.67
C HIS A 32 -6.27 -5.41 -13.81
N HIS A 33 -5.66 -6.14 -12.88
CA HIS A 33 -4.59 -5.63 -11.99
C HIS A 33 -3.18 -5.73 -12.57
N ALA A 34 -3.05 -6.20 -13.81
CA ALA A 34 -1.76 -6.43 -14.44
C ALA A 34 -1.16 -5.14 -15.01
N GLN A 35 0.18 -5.03 -14.98
CA GLN A 35 0.93 -3.97 -15.66
C GLN A 35 1.55 -4.41 -16.99
N ASN A 36 1.41 -5.69 -17.37
CA ASN A 36 1.85 -6.20 -18.68
C ASN A 36 1.23 -5.37 -19.81
N ASP A 37 2.01 -5.13 -20.86
CA ASP A 37 1.57 -4.31 -21.99
C ASP A 37 0.32 -4.88 -22.69
N ARG A 38 0.16 -6.22 -22.72
CA ARG A 38 -1.01 -6.90 -23.27
C ARG A 38 -2.28 -6.74 -22.42
N TYR A 39 -2.13 -6.70 -21.10
CA TYR A 39 -3.23 -6.70 -20.13
C TYR A 39 -3.69 -5.30 -19.72
N LEU A 40 -2.93 -4.28 -20.11
CA LEU A 40 -3.27 -2.90 -19.86
C LEU A 40 -4.63 -2.51 -20.41
N ASP A 41 -5.39 -1.76 -19.59
CA ASP A 41 -6.65 -1.16 -20.00
C ASP A 41 -7.66 -2.25 -20.47
N ARG A 42 -7.67 -3.40 -19.78
CA ARG A 42 -8.55 -4.56 -20.02
C ARG A 42 -9.40 -4.92 -18.81
N ASN A 43 -10.47 -5.67 -19.05
CA ASN A 43 -11.33 -6.31 -18.05
C ASN A 43 -11.84 -5.35 -16.95
N TYR A 44 -12.57 -4.30 -17.35
CA TYR A 44 -13.10 -3.27 -16.45
C TYR A 44 -14.34 -3.70 -15.65
N GLY A 45 -15.01 -4.77 -16.06
CA GLY A 45 -16.21 -5.26 -15.42
C GLY A 45 -15.97 -5.66 -13.97
N GLY A 46 -16.86 -5.24 -13.06
CA GLY A 46 -16.78 -5.62 -11.65
C GLY A 46 -17.53 -6.93 -11.32
N LEU A 47 -18.60 -7.25 -12.05
CA LEU A 47 -19.42 -8.46 -11.83
C LEU A 47 -19.60 -9.26 -13.11
N PHE A 48 -19.95 -8.58 -14.20
CA PHE A 48 -20.17 -9.22 -15.50
C PHE A 48 -19.04 -8.87 -16.47
N ILE A 49 -18.34 -9.89 -16.94
CA ILE A 49 -17.29 -9.77 -17.97
C ILE A 49 -17.87 -9.60 -19.37
N LEU A 50 -19.19 -9.81 -19.51
CA LEU A 50 -19.93 -9.61 -20.75
C LEU A 50 -19.74 -8.21 -21.33
N TRP A 51 -19.64 -7.19 -20.47
CA TRP A 51 -19.41 -5.82 -20.91
C TRP A 51 -18.07 -5.68 -21.63
N ASP A 52 -17.01 -6.26 -21.08
CA ASP A 52 -15.69 -6.23 -21.70
C ASP A 52 -15.66 -6.97 -23.04
N ARG A 53 -16.42 -8.06 -23.16
CA ARG A 53 -16.57 -8.78 -24.43
C ARG A 53 -17.33 -7.96 -25.45
N LEU A 54 -18.41 -7.29 -25.04
CA LEU A 54 -19.25 -6.47 -25.90
C LEU A 54 -18.51 -5.22 -26.41
N PHE A 55 -17.72 -4.58 -25.55
CA PHE A 55 -17.01 -3.34 -25.86
C PHE A 55 -15.55 -3.55 -26.29
N GLY A 56 -15.10 -4.81 -26.42
CA GLY A 56 -13.77 -5.14 -26.96
C GLY A 56 -12.60 -4.87 -26.01
N THR A 57 -12.86 -4.80 -24.70
CA THR A 57 -11.87 -4.61 -23.64
C THR A 57 -11.52 -5.92 -22.93
N PHE A 58 -12.13 -7.04 -23.31
CA PHE A 58 -11.83 -8.36 -22.79
C PHE A 58 -10.42 -8.82 -23.19
N GLN A 59 -9.69 -9.36 -22.23
CA GLN A 59 -8.43 -10.07 -22.43
C GLN A 59 -8.36 -11.26 -21.48
N GLU A 60 -8.05 -12.42 -22.03
CA GLU A 60 -7.84 -13.63 -21.25
C GLU A 60 -6.46 -13.61 -20.57
N GLU A 61 -6.35 -14.19 -19.39
CA GLU A 61 -5.06 -14.51 -18.76
C GLU A 61 -4.37 -15.62 -19.57
N LEU A 62 -3.11 -15.42 -19.94
CA LEU A 62 -2.35 -16.35 -20.78
C LEU A 62 -1.23 -16.99 -19.95
N ASP A 63 -1.07 -18.31 -20.09
CA ASP A 63 -0.06 -19.07 -19.34
C ASP A 63 1.36 -18.69 -19.79
N GLU A 64 1.53 -18.34 -21.07
CA GLU A 64 2.80 -17.90 -21.64
C GLU A 64 3.21 -16.47 -21.24
N GLU A 65 2.28 -15.66 -20.73
CA GLU A 65 2.56 -14.31 -20.23
C GLU A 65 1.89 -14.12 -18.86
N PRO A 66 2.52 -14.64 -17.78
CA PRO A 66 1.98 -14.50 -16.44
C PRO A 66 1.74 -13.04 -16.04
N VAL A 67 0.70 -12.82 -15.24
CA VAL A 67 0.34 -11.49 -14.74
C VAL A 67 1.45 -10.96 -13.83
N VAL A 68 1.99 -9.80 -14.20
CA VAL A 68 2.84 -8.98 -13.34
C VAL A 68 1.94 -7.93 -12.71
N PHE A 69 1.77 -7.99 -11.39
CA PHE A 69 0.94 -7.03 -10.66
C PHE A 69 1.64 -5.69 -10.44
N GLY A 70 0.84 -4.62 -10.32
CA GLY A 70 1.28 -3.33 -9.82
C GLY A 70 1.02 -2.19 -10.80
N ILE A 71 1.66 -1.05 -10.54
CA ILE A 71 1.62 0.14 -11.41
C ILE A 71 2.92 0.22 -12.22
N ARG A 72 2.86 0.83 -13.43
CA ARG A 72 3.98 0.95 -14.40
C ARG A 72 5.24 1.72 -13.92
N GLY A 73 5.31 2.08 -12.64
CA GLY A 73 6.49 2.59 -11.96
C GLY A 73 6.47 2.08 -10.52
N PRO A 74 7.17 0.97 -10.20
CA PRO A 74 7.04 0.35 -8.89
C PRO A 74 7.47 1.32 -7.80
N LEU A 75 6.56 1.56 -6.86
CA LEU A 75 6.88 2.27 -5.65
C LEU A 75 7.79 1.39 -4.80
N ARG A 76 9.07 1.75 -4.73
CA ARG A 76 10.04 1.12 -3.82
C ARG A 76 9.87 1.65 -2.40
N SER A 77 8.70 1.40 -1.82
CA SER A 77 8.31 1.83 -0.47
C SER A 77 7.02 1.15 -0.04
N PHE A 78 6.92 0.76 1.23
CA PHE A 78 5.67 0.45 1.91
C PHE A 78 5.04 1.66 2.62
N ASN A 79 5.72 2.81 2.65
CA ASN A 79 5.20 4.04 3.25
C ASN A 79 3.91 4.49 2.54
N PRO A 80 2.76 4.46 3.22
CA PRO A 80 1.47 4.77 2.60
C PRO A 80 1.35 6.24 2.20
N VAL A 81 2.01 7.16 2.90
CA VAL A 81 2.05 8.57 2.51
C VAL A 81 2.74 8.70 1.16
N LYS A 82 3.92 8.08 1.00
CA LYS A 82 4.64 8.09 -0.28
C LYS A 82 3.82 7.42 -1.39
N ALA A 83 3.14 6.32 -1.10
CA ALA A 83 2.26 5.65 -2.03
C ALA A 83 1.14 6.56 -2.54
N LEU A 84 0.50 7.32 -1.65
CA LEU A 84 -0.55 8.25 -2.00
C LEU A 84 -0.04 9.52 -2.70
N THR A 85 1.15 10.02 -2.33
CA THR A 85 1.60 11.34 -2.78
C THR A 85 2.51 11.33 -4.00
N HIS A 86 3.21 10.23 -4.31
CA HIS A 86 4.29 10.26 -5.31
C HIS A 86 3.84 10.73 -6.70
N ILE A 87 2.67 10.30 -7.17
CA ILE A 87 2.11 10.72 -8.46
C ILE A 87 1.87 12.23 -8.49
N TYR A 88 1.30 12.80 -7.43
CA TYR A 88 1.07 14.24 -7.34
C TYR A 88 2.37 15.04 -7.27
N VAL A 89 3.39 14.50 -6.59
CA VAL A 89 4.73 15.11 -6.57
C VAL A 89 5.34 15.12 -7.97
N ASP A 90 5.22 14.02 -8.71
CA ASP A 90 5.74 13.92 -10.08
C ASP A 90 4.98 14.84 -11.04
N MET A 91 3.65 14.93 -10.92
CA MET A 91 2.83 15.91 -11.64
C MET A 91 3.22 17.36 -11.29
N ALA A 92 3.43 17.67 -10.01
CA ALA A 92 3.86 18.99 -9.58
C ALA A 92 5.24 19.35 -10.15
N ARG A 93 6.18 18.39 -10.19
CA ARG A 93 7.48 18.55 -10.84
C ARG A 93 7.34 18.78 -12.34
N ASP A 94 6.51 18.03 -13.03
CA ASP A 94 6.29 18.22 -14.48
C ASP A 94 5.68 19.60 -14.77
N SER A 95 4.69 20.00 -13.97
CA SER A 95 4.09 21.35 -14.01
C SER A 95 5.13 22.45 -13.76
N TRP A 96 6.01 22.26 -12.78
CA TRP A 96 7.08 23.21 -12.47
C TRP A 96 8.08 23.33 -13.62
N HIS A 97 8.57 22.20 -14.15
CA HIS A 97 9.68 22.16 -15.11
C HIS A 97 9.28 22.46 -16.56
N THR A 98 8.00 22.32 -16.94
CA THR A 98 7.59 22.66 -18.31
C THR A 98 7.66 24.16 -18.57
N ARG A 99 8.14 24.52 -19.76
CA ARG A 99 8.25 25.91 -20.21
C ARG A 99 6.92 26.50 -20.65
N ARG A 100 5.97 25.66 -21.07
CA ARG A 100 4.67 26.11 -21.58
C ARG A 100 3.68 26.30 -20.46
N TRP A 101 3.19 27.52 -20.27
CA TRP A 101 2.19 27.86 -19.25
C TRP A 101 0.92 27.01 -19.31
N ARG A 102 0.40 26.74 -20.52
CA ARG A 102 -0.74 25.84 -20.71
C ARG A 102 -0.46 24.45 -20.16
N ASP A 103 0.76 23.95 -20.36
CA ASP A 103 1.13 22.60 -19.96
C ASP A 103 1.28 22.51 -18.42
N LYS A 104 1.58 23.62 -17.72
CA LYS A 104 1.56 23.69 -16.25
C LYS A 104 0.19 23.32 -15.66
N VAL A 105 -0.89 23.76 -16.31
CA VAL A 105 -2.26 23.42 -15.91
C VAL A 105 -2.68 22.07 -16.49
N ARG A 106 -2.34 21.81 -17.76
CA ARG A 106 -2.73 20.59 -18.47
C ARG A 106 -2.25 19.32 -17.76
N VAL A 107 -1.10 19.34 -17.10
CA VAL A 107 -0.60 18.18 -16.31
C VAL A 107 -1.69 17.65 -15.36
N TRP A 108 -2.50 18.52 -14.75
CA TRP A 108 -3.49 18.13 -13.74
C TRP A 108 -4.79 17.56 -14.29
N VAL A 109 -5.06 17.75 -15.58
CA VAL A 109 -6.32 17.35 -16.23
C VAL A 109 -6.12 16.42 -17.42
N ALA A 110 -4.87 16.18 -17.83
CA ALA A 110 -4.56 15.28 -18.91
C ALA A 110 -4.79 13.82 -18.53
N ARG A 111 -4.86 12.97 -19.55
CA ARG A 111 -4.90 11.51 -19.36
C ARG A 111 -3.70 11.02 -18.55
N THR A 112 -3.89 9.91 -17.85
CA THR A 112 -2.83 9.21 -17.11
C THR A 112 -1.61 8.95 -17.98
N GLY A 113 -0.41 9.19 -17.41
CA GLY A 113 0.86 9.03 -18.11
C GLY A 113 1.21 10.12 -19.12
N TRP A 114 0.35 11.11 -19.38
CA TRP A 114 0.73 12.26 -20.20
C TRP A 114 1.76 13.14 -19.47
N ARG A 115 2.80 13.55 -20.20
CA ARG A 115 3.82 14.50 -19.72
C ARG A 115 4.09 15.57 -20.78
N PRO A 116 4.44 16.81 -20.41
CA PRO A 116 4.86 17.83 -21.36
C PRO A 116 6.08 17.37 -22.17
N ALA A 117 6.08 17.58 -23.48
CA ALA A 117 7.12 17.04 -24.37
C ALA A 117 8.53 17.55 -24.02
N ASP A 118 8.64 18.81 -23.58
CA ASP A 118 9.90 19.40 -23.16
C ASP A 118 10.44 18.80 -21.86
N VAL A 119 9.54 18.43 -20.94
CA VAL A 119 9.89 17.75 -19.69
C VAL A 119 10.26 16.29 -19.98
N ALA A 120 9.49 15.58 -20.82
CA ALA A 120 9.79 14.21 -21.20
C ALA A 120 11.16 14.08 -21.89
N ALA A 121 11.55 15.06 -22.70
CA ALA A 121 12.86 15.08 -23.35
C ALA A 121 14.02 15.40 -22.38
N ARG A 122 13.79 16.29 -21.40
CA ARG A 122 14.82 16.71 -20.43
C ARG A 122 14.96 15.76 -19.23
N PHE A 123 13.87 15.14 -18.82
CA PHE A 123 13.74 14.27 -17.66
C PHE A 123 13.02 12.98 -18.07
N PRO A 124 13.65 12.13 -18.90
CA PRO A 124 13.05 10.89 -19.36
C PRO A 124 12.77 9.96 -18.16
N VAL A 125 11.59 9.32 -18.18
CA VAL A 125 11.24 8.27 -17.22
C VAL A 125 11.37 6.95 -17.95
N ASN A 126 12.32 6.13 -17.52
CA ASN A 126 12.53 4.80 -18.07
C ASN A 126 11.46 3.85 -17.53
N LYS A 127 10.71 3.21 -18.42
CA LYS A 127 9.82 2.13 -18.03
C LYS A 127 10.67 0.93 -17.62
N PRO A 128 10.41 0.31 -16.46
CA PRO A 128 11.12 -0.91 -16.09
C PRO A 128 10.83 -2.01 -17.11
N ASP A 129 11.86 -2.79 -17.44
CA ASP A 129 11.68 -4.03 -18.19
C ASP A 129 10.89 -5.01 -17.32
N LEU A 130 9.69 -5.37 -17.77
CA LEU A 130 8.81 -6.27 -17.02
C LEU A 130 9.37 -7.69 -16.94
N ALA A 131 10.22 -8.10 -17.89
CA ALA A 131 10.90 -9.40 -17.83
C ALA A 131 11.90 -9.48 -16.66
N GLN A 132 12.37 -8.33 -16.17
CA GLN A 132 13.28 -8.21 -15.03
C GLN A 132 12.60 -7.58 -13.81
N PHE A 133 11.26 -7.50 -13.81
CA PHE A 133 10.52 -6.88 -12.72
C PHE A 133 10.74 -7.63 -11.42
N GLN A 134 11.30 -6.94 -10.44
CA GLN A 134 11.40 -7.44 -9.07
C GLN A 134 10.42 -6.67 -8.20
N ARG A 135 9.52 -7.40 -7.53
CA ARG A 135 8.64 -6.85 -6.52
C ARG A 135 9.48 -6.25 -5.40
N TYR A 136 9.10 -5.06 -4.93
CA TYR A 136 9.73 -4.46 -3.77
C TYR A 136 9.37 -5.29 -2.52
N ASP A 137 10.36 -6.04 -2.03
CA ASP A 137 10.23 -6.93 -0.88
C ASP A 137 11.51 -6.85 -0.02
N PRO A 138 11.63 -5.83 0.84
CA PRO A 138 12.76 -5.68 1.75
C PRO A 138 12.87 -6.87 2.70
N VAL A 139 14.06 -7.47 2.76
CA VAL A 139 14.33 -8.54 3.72
C VAL A 139 14.54 -7.92 5.10
N VAL A 140 13.62 -8.21 6.02
CA VAL A 140 13.71 -7.80 7.42
C VAL A 140 13.91 -9.00 8.33
N HIS A 141 14.51 -8.78 9.49
CA HIS A 141 14.68 -9.86 10.45
C HIS A 141 13.33 -10.28 11.04
N LEU A 142 13.14 -11.59 11.25
CA LEU A 142 12.00 -12.21 11.93
C LEU A 142 11.37 -11.41 13.09
N ALA A 143 12.12 -10.79 14.00
CA ALA A 143 11.50 -10.02 15.09
C ALA A 143 10.74 -8.79 14.59
N VAL A 144 11.20 -8.15 13.51
CA VAL A 144 10.46 -7.07 12.85
C VAL A 144 9.17 -7.63 12.24
N SER A 145 9.24 -8.79 11.60
CA SER A 145 8.05 -9.45 11.05
C SER A 145 7.03 -9.83 12.13
N VAL A 146 7.49 -10.39 13.25
CA VAL A 146 6.63 -10.77 14.37
C VAL A 146 6.06 -9.53 15.06
N TYR A 147 6.88 -8.48 15.24
CA TYR A 147 6.41 -7.19 15.76
C TYR A 147 5.34 -6.59 14.84
N ALA A 148 5.56 -6.59 13.53
CA ALA A 148 4.59 -6.10 12.55
C ALA A 148 3.28 -6.90 12.57
N ALA A 149 3.35 -8.22 12.69
CA ALA A 149 2.17 -9.07 12.86
C ALA A 149 1.43 -8.74 14.16
N PHE A 150 2.15 -8.53 15.26
CA PHE A 150 1.58 -8.07 16.53
C PHE A 150 0.88 -6.71 16.38
N GLN A 151 1.48 -5.73 15.69
CA GLN A 151 0.85 -4.44 15.43
C GLN A 151 -0.40 -4.55 14.55
N LEU A 152 -0.36 -5.41 13.52
CA LEU A 152 -1.51 -5.67 12.67
C LEU A 152 -2.68 -6.22 13.48
N LEU A 153 -2.44 -7.20 14.36
CA LEU A 153 -3.47 -7.75 15.25
C LEU A 153 -4.03 -6.67 16.19
N ALA A 154 -3.17 -5.80 16.74
CA ALA A 154 -3.61 -4.70 17.59
C ALA A 154 -4.49 -3.69 16.83
N VAL A 155 -4.12 -3.33 15.60
CA VAL A 155 -4.92 -2.45 14.74
C VAL A 155 -6.27 -3.09 14.41
N VAL A 156 -6.29 -4.38 14.05
CA VAL A 156 -7.54 -5.11 13.78
C VAL A 156 -8.42 -5.14 15.03
N ALA A 157 -7.86 -5.44 16.21
CA ALA A 157 -8.62 -5.43 17.46
C ALA A 157 -9.19 -4.04 17.77
N LEU A 158 -8.43 -2.97 17.51
CA LEU A 158 -8.91 -1.60 17.72
C LEU A 158 -10.01 -1.21 16.72
N LEU A 159 -9.89 -1.61 15.45
CA LEU A 159 -10.94 -1.41 14.44
C LEU A 159 -12.22 -2.16 14.81
N VAL A 160 -12.11 -3.39 15.30
CA VAL A 160 -13.25 -4.18 15.81
C VAL A 160 -13.86 -3.47 17.02
N PHE A 161 -13.05 -2.99 17.96
CA PHE A 161 -13.55 -2.20 19.09
C PHE A 161 -14.33 -0.97 18.62
N MET A 162 -13.78 -0.17 17.70
CA MET A 162 -14.44 1.02 17.14
C MET A 162 -15.72 0.68 16.35
N GLN A 163 -15.81 -0.52 15.77
CA GLN A 163 -17.01 -0.98 15.06
C GLN A 163 -18.18 -1.28 16.00
N PHE A 164 -17.89 -1.75 17.22
CA PHE A 164 -18.90 -2.17 18.21
C PHE A 164 -19.15 -1.15 19.33
N ASN A 165 -18.40 -0.04 19.36
CA ASN A 165 -18.51 0.98 20.40
C ASN A 165 -18.73 2.35 19.76
N GLU A 166 -19.76 3.05 20.21
CA GLU A 166 -19.98 4.43 19.81
C GLU A 166 -19.00 5.33 20.55
N LEU A 167 -18.15 6.01 19.79
CA LEU A 167 -17.16 6.94 20.31
C LEU A 167 -17.62 8.37 20.08
N ALA A 168 -17.35 9.23 21.05
CA ALA A 168 -17.45 10.66 20.81
C ALA A 168 -16.47 11.08 19.69
N TYR A 169 -16.79 12.19 19.01
CA TYR A 169 -16.07 12.62 17.81
C TYR A 169 -14.55 12.71 18.01
N TRP A 170 -14.09 13.45 19.03
CA TRP A 170 -12.65 13.64 19.28
C TRP A 170 -11.91 12.36 19.67
N PRO A 171 -12.42 11.53 20.62
CA PRO A 171 -11.91 10.18 20.85
C PRO A 171 -11.79 9.34 19.58
N GLY A 172 -12.82 9.34 18.72
CA GLY A 172 -12.79 8.63 17.45
C GLY A 172 -11.68 9.14 16.53
N VAL A 173 -11.55 10.46 16.38
CA VAL A 173 -10.46 11.09 15.61
C VAL A 173 -9.08 10.72 16.15
N MET A 174 -8.90 10.72 17.47
CA MET A 174 -7.65 10.33 18.12
C MET A 174 -7.28 8.87 17.87
N LEU A 175 -8.25 7.94 17.94
CA LEU A 175 -8.01 6.53 17.63
C LEU A 175 -7.69 6.31 16.14
N TRP A 176 -8.37 7.02 15.23
CA TRP A 176 -8.03 6.98 13.80
C TRP A 176 -6.61 7.48 13.53
N ALA A 177 -6.21 8.59 14.16
CA ALA A 177 -4.84 9.11 14.06
C ALA A 177 -3.82 8.12 14.63
N PHE A 178 -4.15 7.45 15.74
CA PHE A 178 -3.31 6.42 16.34
C PHE A 178 -3.17 5.17 15.45
N ILE A 179 -4.25 4.70 14.85
CA ILE A 179 -4.24 3.61 13.86
C ILE A 179 -3.35 3.98 12.68
N LEU A 180 -3.52 5.18 12.12
CA LEU A 180 -2.70 5.65 11.02
C LEU A 180 -1.21 5.74 11.40
N ALA A 181 -0.88 6.28 12.58
CA ALA A 181 0.50 6.33 13.06
C ALA A 181 1.10 4.92 13.24
N THR A 182 0.32 3.98 13.78
CA THR A 182 0.74 2.58 13.99
C THR A 182 0.97 1.87 12.66
N THR A 183 0.09 2.03 11.67
CA THR A 183 0.26 1.40 10.35
C THR A 183 1.43 2.00 9.58
N VAL A 184 1.62 3.34 9.62
CA VAL A 184 2.77 4.00 9.02
C VAL A 184 4.07 3.51 9.64
N LEU A 185 4.18 3.49 10.98
CA LEU A 185 5.40 3.04 11.65
C LEU A 185 5.69 1.57 11.38
N THR A 186 4.68 0.72 11.39
CA THR A 186 4.81 -0.70 11.04
C THR A 186 5.32 -0.87 9.61
N ALA A 187 4.80 -0.09 8.65
CA ALA A 187 5.29 -0.12 7.28
C ALA A 187 6.75 0.33 7.16
N LEU A 188 7.17 1.36 7.91
CA LEU A 188 8.56 1.82 7.93
C LEU A 188 9.53 0.80 8.56
N TRP A 189 9.08 0.06 9.57
CA TRP A 189 9.83 -1.08 10.11
C TRP A 189 10.00 -2.18 9.07
N LEU A 190 8.93 -2.55 8.35
CA LEU A 190 8.96 -3.53 7.28
C LEU A 190 9.77 -3.08 6.05
N GLU A 191 9.96 -1.77 5.86
CA GLU A 191 10.90 -1.23 4.85
C GLU A 191 12.38 -1.44 5.23
N GLY A 192 12.69 -1.87 6.45
CA GLY A 192 14.06 -2.02 6.93
C GLY A 192 14.78 -0.68 7.17
N ARG A 193 14.04 0.39 7.48
CA ARG A 193 14.68 1.68 7.83
C ARG A 193 15.47 1.58 9.13
N ALA A 194 16.50 2.42 9.24
CA ALA A 194 17.38 2.48 10.42
C ALA A 194 16.57 2.62 11.71
N ALA A 195 16.84 1.73 12.67
CA ALA A 195 16.02 1.60 13.86
C ALA A 195 16.11 2.85 14.73
N ASN A 196 17.27 3.51 14.83
CA ASN A 196 17.49 4.74 15.57
C ASN A 196 16.49 5.86 15.23
N ARG A 197 16.12 5.99 13.95
CA ARG A 197 15.12 6.97 13.50
C ARG A 197 13.71 6.56 13.91
N LEU A 198 13.40 5.27 13.89
CA LEU A 198 12.06 4.75 14.18
C LEU A 198 11.78 4.64 15.69
N LEU A 199 12.79 4.33 16.50
CA LEU A 199 12.66 4.18 17.95
C LEU A 199 12.11 5.45 18.61
N PHE A 200 12.55 6.63 18.18
CA PHE A 200 11.99 7.90 18.66
C PHE A 200 10.47 7.98 18.43
N TRP A 201 10.02 7.66 17.21
CA TRP A 201 8.60 7.70 16.87
C TRP A 201 7.81 6.59 17.55
N GLU A 202 8.42 5.43 17.80
CA GLU A 202 7.80 4.36 18.58
C GLU A 202 7.61 4.75 20.05
N CYS A 203 8.61 5.37 20.68
CA CYS A 203 8.47 5.92 22.02
C CYS A 203 7.33 6.93 22.08
N LEU A 204 7.26 7.86 21.12
CA LEU A 204 6.18 8.84 21.05
C LEU A 204 4.81 8.17 20.91
N ARG A 205 4.70 7.15 20.04
CA ARG A 205 3.46 6.40 19.82
C ARG A 205 3.01 5.66 21.09
N ILE A 206 3.95 5.07 21.85
CA ILE A 206 3.65 4.39 23.12
C ILE A 206 3.18 5.40 24.18
N ILE A 207 3.80 6.58 24.25
CA ILE A 207 3.34 7.66 25.17
C ILE A 207 1.91 8.09 24.82
N VAL A 208 1.60 8.25 23.53
CA VAL A 208 0.23 8.57 23.08
C VAL A 208 -0.74 7.44 23.43
N ALA A 209 -0.35 6.17 23.26
CA ALA A 209 -1.16 5.02 23.65
C ALA A 209 -1.45 4.99 25.17
N ALA A 210 -0.42 5.26 26.00
CA ALA A 210 -0.56 5.33 27.45
C ALA A 210 -1.47 6.50 27.87
N GLY A 211 -1.34 7.66 27.22
CA GLY A 211 -2.28 8.78 27.39
C GLY A 211 -3.70 8.37 27.05
N GLY A 212 -3.92 7.69 25.92
CA GLY A 212 -5.24 7.16 25.54
C GLY A 212 -5.81 6.16 26.55
N ALA A 213 -4.96 5.33 27.17
CA ALA A 213 -5.34 4.41 28.23
C ALA A 213 -5.85 5.15 29.48
N LEU A 214 -5.19 6.26 29.86
CA LEU A 214 -5.60 7.11 30.98
C LEU A 214 -6.96 7.77 30.74
N PHE A 215 -7.24 8.18 29.50
CA PHE A 215 -8.53 8.76 29.11
C PHE A 215 -9.60 7.71 28.75
N ALA A 216 -9.35 6.43 29.01
CA ALA A 216 -10.27 5.32 28.75
C ALA A 216 -10.80 5.26 27.29
N LEU A 217 -9.96 5.62 26.31
CA LEU A 217 -10.32 5.58 24.88
C LEU A 217 -10.47 4.14 24.35
N ALA A 218 -9.99 3.16 25.12
CA ALA A 218 -10.14 1.73 24.92
C ALA A 218 -10.17 1.05 26.30
N PRO A 219 -10.51 -0.26 26.42
CA PRO A 219 -10.48 -0.95 27.70
C PRO A 219 -9.11 -0.82 28.36
N ALA A 220 -9.05 -0.12 29.51
CA ALA A 220 -7.80 0.35 30.10
C ALA A 220 -6.78 -0.77 30.35
N ALA A 221 -7.24 -1.94 30.81
CA ALA A 221 -6.37 -3.10 31.01
C ALA A 221 -5.69 -3.57 29.71
N LEU A 222 -6.44 -3.60 28.59
CA LEU A 222 -5.89 -3.98 27.29
C LEU A 222 -4.92 -2.92 26.75
N ALA A 223 -5.24 -1.64 26.93
CA ALA A 223 -4.38 -0.54 26.51
C ALA A 223 -3.05 -0.51 27.28
N TRP A 224 -3.07 -0.75 28.60
CA TRP A 224 -1.86 -0.87 29.40
C TRP A 224 -1.05 -2.12 29.05
N PHE A 225 -1.72 -3.27 28.88
CA PHE A 225 -1.07 -4.49 28.44
C PHE A 225 -0.36 -4.30 27.08
N TYR A 226 -1.04 -3.65 26.14
CA TYR A 226 -0.45 -3.27 24.86
C TYR A 226 0.79 -2.39 25.05
N CYS A 227 0.74 -1.34 25.89
CA CYS A 227 1.92 -0.49 26.16
C CYS A 227 3.11 -1.30 26.71
N VAL A 228 2.87 -2.20 27.66
CA VAL A 228 3.92 -3.06 28.24
C VAL A 228 4.55 -3.98 27.19
N LEU A 229 3.74 -4.62 26.35
CA LEU A 229 4.25 -5.44 25.24
C LEU A 229 5.08 -4.61 24.26
N ASN A 230 4.67 -3.38 23.95
CA ASN A 230 5.43 -2.50 23.07
C ASN A 230 6.77 -2.08 23.69
N LEU A 231 6.83 -1.84 25.00
CA LEU A 231 8.10 -1.56 25.69
C LEU A 231 9.05 -2.76 25.62
N PHE A 232 8.53 -3.99 25.77
CA PHE A 232 9.31 -5.21 25.57
C PHE A 232 9.86 -5.31 24.14
N TRP A 233 9.01 -5.07 23.14
CA TRP A 233 9.44 -5.04 21.74
C TRP A 233 10.49 -3.97 21.46
N LEU A 234 10.37 -2.78 22.06
CA LEU A 234 11.31 -1.68 21.89
C LEU A 234 12.73 -2.09 22.29
N VAL A 235 12.89 -2.84 23.39
CA VAL A 235 14.20 -3.36 23.82
C VAL A 235 14.77 -4.34 22.79
N ILE A 236 13.94 -5.24 22.25
CA ILE A 236 14.37 -6.21 21.23
C ILE A 236 14.78 -5.50 19.93
N LEU A 237 14.00 -4.50 19.51
CA LEU A 237 14.25 -3.75 18.28
C LEU A 237 15.46 -2.82 18.40
N ALA A 238 15.67 -2.20 19.56
CA ALA A 238 16.81 -1.31 19.80
C ALA A 238 18.16 -2.03 19.78
N ARG A 239 18.26 -3.22 20.37
CA ARG A 239 19.49 -4.04 20.39
C ARG A 239 19.95 -4.53 19.02
N ARG A 240 19.15 -4.32 17.97
CA ARG A 240 19.42 -4.81 16.62
C ARG A 240 20.05 -3.76 15.72
N ASP A 241 19.77 -2.48 15.96
CA ASP A 241 20.38 -1.39 15.20
C ASP A 241 21.90 -1.34 15.42
N GLU A 242 22.36 -1.78 16.59
CA GLU A 242 23.78 -1.88 16.94
C GLU A 242 24.54 -2.96 16.13
N ASN A 243 23.82 -3.92 15.54
CA ASN A 243 24.40 -5.05 14.80
C ASN A 243 24.12 -5.02 13.29
N ALA A 244 23.32 -4.04 12.82
CA ALA A 244 23.04 -3.87 11.40
C ALA A 244 24.15 -3.03 10.77
N GLY A 245 24.99 -3.66 9.93
CA GLY A 245 25.92 -2.94 9.06
C GLY A 245 25.21 -1.91 8.18
N PRO A 246 25.93 -0.94 7.59
CA PRO A 246 25.32 0.14 6.83
C PRO A 246 24.41 -0.40 5.72
N LEU A 247 23.21 0.18 5.61
CA LEU A 247 22.29 -0.10 4.52
C LEU A 247 23.01 0.14 3.17
N PRO A 248 22.81 -0.74 2.17
CA PRO A 248 23.32 -0.47 0.83
C PRO A 248 22.76 0.87 0.35
N ALA A 249 23.65 1.76 -0.08
CA ALA A 249 23.27 3.01 -0.71
C ALA A 249 22.43 2.69 -1.95
N HIS A 250 21.19 3.16 -1.97
CA HIS A 250 20.32 3.16 -3.15
C HIS A 250 20.45 4.49 -3.89
#